data_AF-A0A286UTM7-F1
#
_entry.id   AF-A0A286UTM7-F1
#
_cell.length_a   1.000
_cell.length_b   1.000
_cell.length_c   1.000
_cell.angle_alpha   90.00
_cell.angle_beta   90.00
_cell.angle_gamma   90.00
#
_symmetry.space_group_name_H-M   'P 1'
#
loop_
_entity.id
_entity.type
_entity.pdbx_description
1 polymer ?
#
loop_
_entity_poly.entity_id
_entity_poly.type
_entity_poly.pdbx_seq_one_letter_code
_entity_poly.pdbx_strand_id
1 'polypeptide(L)'
;MGVKLPIDLTQTILVSDAELAYLSSRPLPTAPDGHYDLEALSAGEKNASTDSHSRLYSLISGVQGAISRGPVVDPTAANGILDFLANKDAIDDRKGFFTTALSTITKLPPGKLQDTLNNEAIAVLYNTLTHPPPTYIGPSYRFRSADGSGNNPIIPWLGKAGLPYARSVQSKHPLPANVLPDPGLVFDTILKARDFKAHPGQNSSLTFAFASLVTHSLFRTDAVDPSINNTTSYLDLSPLYGYSQQTQDEIRYKDLGRGLLYPDTFSEERLFFVPPLQVLSWLFSAVTITTSQTCF
;
A
#
# COMPACT_ATOMS: atom_id res chain seq x y z
N MET A 1 21.87 10.04 -23.59
CA MET A 1 22.05 9.69 -25.02
C MET A 1 23.50 9.32 -25.23
N GLY A 2 23.77 8.06 -25.60
CA GLY A 2 25.13 7.60 -25.87
C GLY A 2 25.71 8.26 -27.11
N VAL A 3 26.99 8.63 -27.07
CA VAL A 3 27.69 9.15 -28.25
C VAL A 3 27.96 7.95 -29.16
N LYS A 4 27.26 7.88 -30.30
CA LYS A 4 27.58 6.89 -31.33
C LYS A 4 28.86 7.35 -32.01
N LEU A 5 29.95 6.59 -31.82
CA LEU A 5 31.22 6.88 -32.47
C LEU A 5 31.03 6.83 -34.00
N PRO A 6 31.65 7.76 -34.76
CA PRO A 6 31.56 7.78 -36.21
C PRO A 6 32.27 6.59 -36.87
N ILE A 7 33.13 5.89 -36.12
CA ILE A 7 33.91 4.74 -36.57
C ILE A 7 33.73 3.62 -35.54
N ASP A 8 33.45 2.41 -36.02
CA ASP A 8 33.44 1.20 -35.20
C ASP A 8 34.88 0.73 -34.97
N LEU A 9 35.37 0.87 -33.73
CA LEU A 9 36.74 0.52 -33.37
C LEU A 9 36.96 -1.00 -33.49
N THR A 10 35.91 -1.81 -33.32
CA THR A 10 36.00 -3.27 -33.47
C THR A 10 36.21 -3.72 -34.91
N GLN A 11 35.90 -2.88 -35.91
CA GLN A 11 36.09 -3.16 -37.33
C GLN A 11 37.39 -2.61 -37.91
N THR A 12 38.27 -2.04 -37.08
CA THR A 12 39.59 -1.60 -37.55
C THR A 12 40.44 -2.79 -38.01
N ILE A 13 41.27 -2.59 -39.05
CA ILE A 13 42.09 -3.65 -39.67
C ILE A 13 42.84 -4.47 -38.62
N LEU A 14 43.48 -3.80 -37.66
CA LEU A 14 44.23 -4.44 -36.58
C LEU A 14 43.39 -5.39 -35.71
N VAL A 15 42.14 -5.00 -35.41
CA VAL A 15 41.22 -5.78 -34.57
C VAL A 15 40.61 -6.92 -35.37
N SER A 16 40.23 -6.67 -36.61
CA SER A 16 39.72 -7.69 -37.54
C SER A 16 40.75 -8.77 -37.84
N ASP A 17 42.02 -8.40 -38.02
CA ASP A 17 43.12 -9.35 -38.27
C ASP A 17 43.41 -10.20 -37.02
N ALA A 18 43.41 -9.59 -35.83
CA ALA A 18 43.56 -10.30 -34.57
C ALA A 18 42.38 -11.26 -34.31
N GLU A 19 41.17 -10.86 -34.68
CA GLU A 19 39.97 -11.68 -34.61
C GLU A 19 40.04 -12.85 -35.59
N LEU A 20 40.47 -12.62 -36.83
CA LEU A 20 40.64 -13.67 -37.84
C LEU A 20 41.71 -14.69 -37.43
N ALA A 21 42.84 -14.22 -36.89
CA ALA A 21 43.90 -15.09 -36.38
C ALA A 21 43.42 -15.95 -35.19
N TYR A 22 42.58 -15.38 -34.32
CA TYR A 22 41.98 -16.09 -33.21
C TYR A 22 40.93 -17.12 -33.67
N LEU A 23 40.00 -16.72 -34.55
CA LEU A 23 38.94 -17.60 -35.07
C LEU A 23 39.48 -18.72 -35.97
N SER A 24 40.63 -18.53 -36.61
CA SER A 24 41.29 -19.59 -37.40
C SER A 24 42.08 -20.57 -36.55
N SER A 25 42.48 -20.20 -35.33
CA SER A 25 43.26 -21.05 -34.42
C SER A 25 42.42 -21.73 -33.34
N ARG A 26 41.14 -21.34 -33.18
CA ARG A 26 40.22 -21.98 -32.23
C ARG A 26 39.88 -23.42 -32.65
N PRO A 27 39.69 -24.35 -31.69
CA PRO A 27 39.28 -25.71 -31.98
C PRO A 27 37.87 -25.76 -32.56
N LEU A 28 37.57 -26.78 -33.38
CA LEU A 28 36.24 -27.00 -33.94
C LEU A 28 35.19 -27.29 -32.84
N PRO A 29 33.92 -26.94 -33.06
CA PRO A 29 32.86 -27.20 -32.09
C PRO A 29 32.67 -28.70 -31.87
N THR A 30 32.52 -29.10 -30.61
CA THR A 30 32.34 -30.50 -30.19
C THR A 30 30.87 -30.91 -30.10
N ALA A 31 29.94 -29.96 -30.17
CA ALA A 31 28.52 -30.22 -30.04
C ALA A 31 27.96 -30.87 -31.33
N PRO A 32 26.99 -31.81 -31.20
CA PRO A 32 26.42 -32.53 -32.35
C PRO A 32 25.71 -31.65 -33.39
N ASP A 33 25.29 -30.45 -32.99
CA ASP A 33 24.62 -29.45 -33.83
C ASP A 33 25.61 -28.56 -34.61
N GLY A 34 26.92 -28.73 -34.39
CA GLY A 34 27.97 -27.95 -35.04
C GLY A 34 28.11 -26.53 -34.51
N HIS A 35 27.45 -26.20 -33.39
CA HIS A 35 27.54 -24.90 -32.73
C HIS A 35 28.53 -24.93 -31.57
N TYR A 36 29.09 -23.77 -31.22
CA TYR A 36 29.88 -23.63 -30.01
C TYR A 36 28.97 -23.45 -28.79
N ASP A 37 29.37 -23.93 -27.61
CA ASP A 37 28.58 -23.80 -26.38
C ASP A 37 28.21 -22.34 -26.03
N LEU A 38 29.06 -21.39 -26.43
CA LEU A 38 28.83 -19.95 -26.30
C LEU A 38 27.69 -19.42 -27.18
N GLU A 39 27.37 -20.08 -28.30
CA GLU A 39 26.26 -19.71 -29.19
C GLU A 39 24.91 -20.17 -28.64
N ALA A 40 24.90 -21.13 -27.71
CA ALA A 40 23.72 -21.62 -27.03
C ALA A 40 23.33 -20.79 -25.78
N LEU A 41 24.15 -19.81 -25.39
CA LEU A 41 23.91 -19.00 -24.20
C LEU A 41 22.73 -18.05 -24.37
N SER A 42 21.91 -17.95 -23.32
CA SER A 42 20.85 -16.95 -23.27
C SER A 42 21.42 -15.54 -23.09
N ALA A 43 20.68 -14.50 -23.50
CA ALA A 43 21.17 -13.13 -23.48
C ALA A 43 21.49 -12.68 -22.03
N GLY A 44 22.79 -12.52 -21.72
CA GLY A 44 23.28 -12.16 -20.38
C GLY A 44 23.89 -13.31 -19.57
N GLU A 45 23.81 -14.55 -20.08
CA GLU A 45 24.45 -15.71 -19.48
C GLU A 45 25.94 -15.74 -19.83
N LYS A 46 26.82 -15.81 -18.82
CA LYS A 46 28.27 -15.81 -19.01
C LYS A 46 28.79 -17.24 -19.05
N ASN A 47 29.42 -17.66 -20.14
CA ASN A 47 30.24 -18.87 -20.12
C ASN A 47 31.51 -18.64 -19.30
N ALA A 48 31.97 -19.68 -18.62
CA ALA A 48 33.27 -19.67 -17.93
C ALA A 48 34.45 -19.65 -18.93
N SER A 49 34.24 -20.08 -20.18
CA SER A 49 35.22 -20.00 -21.27
C SER A 49 35.09 -18.67 -22.02
N THR A 50 36.18 -17.92 -22.03
CA THR A 50 36.30 -16.56 -22.59
C THR A 50 36.55 -16.59 -24.10
N ASP A 51 35.95 -17.55 -24.82
CA ASP A 51 36.48 -18.00 -26.11
C ASP A 51 35.77 -17.42 -27.35
N SER A 52 34.84 -16.48 -27.19
CA SER A 52 34.06 -15.94 -28.32
C SER A 52 34.87 -15.00 -29.22
N HIS A 53 35.86 -14.29 -28.66
CA HIS A 53 36.57 -13.22 -29.34
C HIS A 53 38.03 -13.12 -28.92
N SER A 54 38.86 -12.53 -29.78
CA SER A 54 40.24 -12.21 -29.44
C SER A 54 40.32 -11.25 -28.24
N ARG A 55 41.42 -11.32 -27.48
CA ARG A 55 41.66 -10.40 -26.35
C ARG A 55 41.68 -8.93 -26.77
N LEU A 56 42.15 -8.66 -27.99
CA LEU A 56 42.17 -7.31 -28.53
C LEU A 56 40.74 -6.84 -28.84
N TYR A 57 39.92 -7.69 -29.46
CA TYR A 57 38.51 -7.40 -29.71
C TYR A 57 37.74 -7.17 -28.41
N SER A 58 37.92 -8.00 -27.38
CA SER A 58 37.22 -7.84 -26.10
C SER A 58 37.62 -6.56 -25.35
N LEU A 59 38.89 -6.14 -25.43
CA LEU A 59 39.35 -4.86 -24.90
C LEU A 59 38.76 -3.69 -25.69
N ILE A 60 38.83 -3.72 -27.01
CA ILE A 60 38.36 -2.64 -27.88
C ILE A 60 36.84 -2.49 -27.80
N SER A 61 36.08 -3.59 -27.83
CA SER A 61 34.63 -3.60 -27.63
C SER A 61 34.23 -3.10 -26.25
N GLY A 62 35.02 -3.43 -25.21
CA GLY A 62 34.85 -2.88 -23.86
C GLY A 62 35.03 -1.36 -23.81
N VAL A 63 36.08 -0.85 -24.46
CA VAL A 63 36.38 0.59 -24.58
C VAL A 63 35.30 1.30 -25.40
N GLN A 64 34.94 0.78 -26.57
CA GLN A 64 33.89 1.32 -27.43
C GLN A 64 32.53 1.33 -26.72
N GLY A 65 32.22 0.28 -25.97
CA GLY A 65 31.04 0.20 -25.12
C GLY A 65 31.06 1.23 -23.98
N ALA A 66 32.20 1.47 -23.34
CA ALA A 66 32.35 2.50 -22.32
C ALA A 66 32.17 3.92 -22.89
N ILE A 67 32.75 4.20 -24.07
CA ILE A 67 32.59 5.48 -24.77
C ILE A 67 31.12 5.68 -25.17
N SER A 68 30.47 4.63 -25.67
CA SER A 68 29.06 4.69 -26.07
C SER A 68 28.11 4.90 -24.88
N ARG A 69 28.43 4.37 -23.69
CA ARG A 69 27.65 4.59 -22.46
C ARG A 69 27.82 6.01 -21.88
N GLY A 70 28.93 6.69 -22.21
CA GLY A 70 29.24 8.02 -21.67
C GLY A 70 29.67 7.99 -20.20
N PRO A 71 29.80 9.15 -19.54
CA PRO A 71 30.27 9.21 -18.16
C PRO A 71 29.25 8.56 -17.20
N VAL A 72 29.78 7.71 -16.32
CA VAL A 72 29.03 6.93 -15.32
C VAL A 72 28.28 7.85 -14.34
N VAL A 73 28.89 8.97 -13.95
CA VAL A 73 28.27 10.02 -13.16
C VAL A 73 28.09 11.24 -14.04
N ASP A 74 26.87 11.76 -14.12
CA ASP A 74 26.58 13.01 -14.81
C ASP A 74 27.13 14.18 -13.97
N PRO A 75 27.94 15.10 -14.54
CA PRO A 75 28.44 16.27 -13.82
C PRO A 75 27.33 17.13 -13.20
N THR A 76 26.14 17.15 -13.80
CA THR A 76 24.98 17.91 -13.29
C THR A 76 24.36 17.32 -12.03
N ALA A 77 24.68 16.06 -11.72
CA ALA A 77 24.12 15.35 -10.57
C ALA A 77 24.86 15.60 -9.25
N ALA A 78 25.95 16.37 -9.27
CA ALA A 78 26.70 16.72 -8.06
C ALA A 78 25.80 17.36 -6.99
N ASN A 79 24.82 18.17 -7.40
CA ASN A 79 23.88 18.83 -6.49
C ASN A 79 22.97 17.83 -5.75
N GLY A 80 22.48 16.79 -6.42
CA GLY A 80 21.65 15.75 -5.79
C GLY A 80 22.45 14.87 -4.82
N ILE A 81 23.70 14.56 -5.17
CA ILE A 81 24.60 13.79 -4.29
C ILE A 81 24.97 14.59 -3.04
N LEU A 82 25.32 15.87 -3.20
CA LEU A 82 25.63 16.76 -2.08
C LEU A 82 24.44 16.95 -1.14
N ASP A 83 23.23 17.08 -1.71
CA ASP A 83 22.01 17.21 -0.92
C ASP A 83 21.71 15.95 -0.12
N PHE A 84 21.82 14.76 -0.73
CA PHE A 84 21.65 13.48 -0.02
C PHE A 84 22.64 13.33 1.16
N LEU A 85 23.89 13.76 0.97
CA LEU A 85 24.91 13.70 2.02
C LEU A 85 24.64 14.70 3.16
N ALA A 86 24.12 15.88 2.85
CA ALA A 86 23.80 16.91 3.82
C ALA A 86 22.48 16.66 4.56
N ASN A 87 21.48 16.09 3.88
CA ASN A 87 20.09 16.00 4.33
C ASN A 87 19.56 14.55 4.23
N LYS A 88 20.08 13.65 5.08
CA LYS A 88 19.74 12.22 5.03
C LYS A 88 18.25 11.91 5.28
N ASP A 89 17.58 12.74 6.08
CA ASP A 89 16.17 12.54 6.45
C ASP A 89 15.19 13.36 5.59
N ALA A 90 15.71 14.24 4.71
CA ALA A 90 14.92 15.19 3.93
C ALA A 90 15.55 15.45 2.55
N ILE A 91 15.65 14.38 1.75
CA ILE A 91 16.24 14.42 0.41
C ILE A 91 15.32 15.23 -0.52
N ASP A 92 15.87 16.24 -1.21
CA ASP A 92 15.14 17.02 -2.21
C ASP A 92 15.09 16.27 -3.55
N ASP A 93 13.92 15.70 -3.87
CA ASP A 93 13.68 14.93 -5.09
C ASP A 93 13.87 15.74 -6.37
N ARG A 94 13.70 17.06 -6.31
CA ARG A 94 13.91 17.97 -7.45
C ARG A 94 15.36 18.03 -7.91
N LYS A 95 16.31 17.69 -7.03
CA LYS A 95 17.73 17.60 -7.36
C LYS A 95 18.09 16.29 -8.08
N GLY A 96 17.12 15.39 -8.29
CA GLY A 96 17.26 14.23 -9.18
C GLY A 96 18.26 13.18 -8.69
N PHE A 97 18.50 13.07 -7.38
CA PHE A 97 19.43 12.09 -6.82
C PHE A 97 19.05 10.66 -7.24
N PHE A 98 17.78 10.30 -7.07
CA PHE A 98 17.29 8.95 -7.39
C PHE A 98 17.39 8.62 -8.89
N THR A 99 16.98 9.54 -9.76
CA THR A 99 17.05 9.35 -11.21
C THR A 99 18.50 9.30 -11.69
N THR A 100 19.40 10.08 -11.09
CA THR A 100 20.84 9.98 -11.34
C THR A 100 21.36 8.62 -10.90
N ALA A 101 21.04 8.15 -9.69
CA ALA A 101 21.53 6.87 -9.19
C ALA A 101 21.13 5.72 -10.14
N LEU A 102 19.89 5.69 -10.61
CA LEU A 102 19.43 4.73 -11.62
C LEU A 102 20.19 4.87 -12.94
N SER A 103 20.33 6.10 -13.45
CA SER A 103 21.11 6.39 -14.68
C SER A 103 22.55 5.88 -14.55
N THR A 104 23.19 6.11 -13.41
CA THR A 104 24.54 5.65 -13.11
C THR A 104 24.63 4.12 -13.12
N ILE A 105 23.68 3.42 -12.50
CA ILE A 105 23.63 1.95 -12.52
C ILE A 105 23.51 1.43 -13.96
N THR A 106 22.69 2.06 -14.81
CA THR A 106 22.54 1.63 -16.23
C THR A 106 23.80 1.85 -17.08
N LYS A 107 24.67 2.78 -16.69
CA LYS A 107 25.92 3.08 -17.40
C LYS A 107 27.12 2.27 -16.91
N LEU A 108 27.00 1.57 -15.79
CA LEU A 108 28.05 0.67 -15.31
C LEU A 108 28.27 -0.48 -16.32
N PRO A 109 29.50 -1.01 -16.42
CA PRO A 109 29.76 -2.19 -17.23
C PRO A 109 29.12 -3.44 -16.60
N PRO A 110 28.68 -4.41 -17.43
CA PRO A 110 28.06 -5.66 -16.96
C PRO A 110 29.01 -6.48 -16.07
N GLY A 111 28.58 -6.72 -14.84
CA GLY A 111 29.36 -7.43 -13.84
C GLY A 111 28.70 -7.42 -12.48
N LYS A 112 29.30 -8.14 -11.53
CA LYS A 112 28.75 -8.36 -10.20
C LYS A 112 28.31 -7.08 -9.48
N LEU A 113 29.05 -5.98 -9.65
CA LEU A 113 28.71 -4.70 -9.05
C LEU A 113 27.43 -4.10 -9.66
N GLN A 114 27.31 -4.09 -11.00
CA GLN A 114 26.11 -3.61 -11.66
C GLN A 114 24.91 -4.48 -11.29
N ASP A 115 25.07 -5.80 -11.31
CA ASP A 115 24.00 -6.75 -10.99
C ASP A 115 23.50 -6.55 -9.56
N THR A 116 24.43 -6.38 -8.61
CA THR A 116 24.08 -6.14 -7.19
C THR A 116 23.34 -4.82 -7.03
N LEU A 117 23.86 -3.71 -7.58
CA LEU A 117 23.21 -2.41 -7.47
C LEU A 117 21.85 -2.36 -8.18
N ASN A 118 21.72 -3.05 -9.31
CA ASN A 118 20.46 -3.16 -10.04
C ASN A 118 19.42 -3.96 -9.24
N ASN A 119 19.82 -5.10 -8.64
CA ASN A 119 18.93 -5.89 -7.78
C ASN A 119 18.46 -5.10 -6.56
N GLU A 120 19.34 -4.33 -5.93
CA GLU A 120 18.98 -3.44 -4.81
C GLU A 120 18.02 -2.32 -5.25
N ALA A 121 18.28 -1.68 -6.39
CA ALA A 121 17.38 -0.67 -6.93
C ALA A 121 15.98 -1.22 -7.23
N ILE A 122 15.91 -2.43 -7.79
CA ILE A 122 14.65 -3.15 -8.02
C ILE A 122 13.99 -3.50 -6.69
N ALA A 123 14.73 -3.96 -5.69
CA ALA A 123 14.18 -4.30 -4.38
C ALA A 123 13.59 -3.08 -3.67
N VAL A 124 14.25 -1.91 -3.74
CA VAL A 124 13.72 -0.65 -3.23
C VAL A 124 12.41 -0.30 -3.93
N LEU A 125 12.38 -0.32 -5.27
CA LEU A 125 11.17 -0.04 -6.06
C LEU A 125 10.05 -1.06 -5.83
N TYR A 126 10.40 -2.31 -5.57
CA TYR A 126 9.44 -3.36 -5.27
C TYR A 126 8.80 -3.13 -3.89
N ASN A 127 9.61 -2.83 -2.88
CA ASN A 127 9.16 -2.64 -1.50
C ASN A 127 8.41 -1.32 -1.26
N THR A 128 8.48 -0.35 -2.19
CA THR A 128 7.64 0.87 -2.12
C THR A 128 6.20 0.61 -2.55
N LEU A 129 5.96 -0.44 -3.33
CA LEU A 129 4.63 -0.86 -3.71
C LEU A 129 4.03 -1.78 -2.64
N THR A 130 2.72 -1.64 -2.43
CA THR A 130 1.98 -2.52 -1.53
C THR A 130 1.68 -3.84 -2.24
N HIS A 131 2.03 -4.94 -1.59
CA HIS A 131 1.77 -6.30 -2.09
C HIS A 131 1.04 -7.10 -1.00
N PRO A 132 -0.20 -7.55 -1.24
CA PRO A 132 -1.05 -7.35 -2.43
C PRO A 132 -1.62 -5.92 -2.53
N PRO A 133 -2.23 -5.53 -3.67
CA PRO A 133 -2.84 -4.22 -3.85
C PRO A 133 -3.92 -3.95 -2.79
N PRO A 134 -4.06 -2.69 -2.33
CA PRO A 134 -4.96 -2.34 -1.23
C PRO A 134 -6.44 -2.30 -1.65
N THR A 135 -6.74 -2.11 -2.94
CA THR A 135 -8.09 -2.11 -3.49
C THR A 135 -8.09 -2.51 -4.96
N TYR A 136 -9.24 -2.95 -5.48
CA TYR A 136 -9.43 -3.29 -6.89
C TYR A 136 -10.42 -2.33 -7.55
N ILE A 137 -10.16 -1.98 -8.81
CA ILE A 137 -11.09 -1.21 -9.61
C ILE A 137 -12.20 -2.15 -10.10
N GLY A 138 -13.42 -1.93 -9.66
CA GLY A 138 -14.59 -2.70 -10.10
C GLY A 138 -15.90 -2.21 -9.46
N PRO A 139 -17.07 -2.57 -10.01
CA PRO A 139 -18.37 -2.19 -9.43
C PRO A 139 -18.51 -2.60 -7.97
N SER A 140 -17.95 -3.76 -7.59
CA SER A 140 -18.02 -4.33 -6.24
C SER A 140 -17.30 -3.52 -5.15
N TYR A 141 -16.33 -2.68 -5.53
CA TYR A 141 -15.52 -1.88 -4.58
C TYR A 141 -15.72 -0.37 -4.77
N ARG A 142 -16.71 0.03 -5.58
CA ARG A 142 -17.00 1.45 -5.85
C ARG A 142 -17.57 2.16 -4.62
N PHE A 143 -18.37 1.44 -3.83
CA PHE A 143 -19.04 1.95 -2.64
C PHE A 143 -18.93 0.92 -1.51
N ARG A 144 -19.11 1.37 -0.27
CA ARG A 144 -19.25 0.45 0.87
C ARG A 144 -20.55 -0.33 0.74
N SER A 145 -20.49 -1.63 0.98
CA SER A 145 -21.68 -2.46 1.14
C SER A 145 -22.42 -2.05 2.43
N ALA A 146 -23.74 -2.28 2.46
CA ALA A 146 -24.57 -1.90 3.60
C ALA A 146 -24.19 -2.65 4.90
N ASP A 147 -23.60 -3.84 4.79
CA ASP A 147 -23.15 -4.66 5.92
C ASP A 147 -21.64 -4.58 6.19
N GLY A 148 -20.93 -3.70 5.48
CA GLY A 148 -19.48 -3.53 5.62
C GLY A 148 -18.63 -4.65 5.01
N SER A 149 -19.23 -5.65 4.36
CA SER A 149 -18.50 -6.69 3.62
C SER A 149 -17.74 -6.14 2.41
N GLY A 150 -16.67 -6.83 2.01
CA GLY A 150 -15.86 -6.47 0.85
C GLY A 150 -14.97 -5.23 1.03
N ASN A 151 -14.91 -4.63 2.23
CA ASN A 151 -14.01 -3.51 2.47
C ASN A 151 -12.53 -3.93 2.46
N ASN A 152 -12.22 -5.13 2.97
CA ASN A 152 -10.90 -5.75 2.79
C ASN A 152 -10.96 -6.72 1.59
N PRO A 153 -10.19 -6.49 0.51
CA PRO A 153 -10.26 -7.35 -0.67
C PRO A 153 -9.74 -8.78 -0.46
N ILE A 154 -8.83 -8.97 0.50
CA ILE A 154 -8.22 -10.28 0.82
C ILE A 154 -9.13 -11.08 1.74
N ILE A 155 -9.74 -10.41 2.72
CA ILE A 155 -10.63 -11.00 3.72
C ILE A 155 -11.97 -10.26 3.66
N PRO A 156 -12.87 -10.61 2.71
CA PRO A 156 -14.10 -9.84 2.47
C PRO A 156 -15.05 -9.73 3.67
N TRP A 157 -14.99 -10.67 4.61
CA TRP A 157 -15.83 -10.62 5.82
C TRP A 157 -15.20 -9.79 6.94
N LEU A 158 -13.95 -9.32 6.82
CA LEU A 158 -13.32 -8.54 7.89
C LEU A 158 -14.12 -7.27 8.18
N GLY A 159 -14.51 -7.07 9.45
CA GLY A 159 -15.26 -5.89 9.89
C GLY A 159 -16.72 -5.84 9.43
N LYS A 160 -17.22 -6.90 8.79
CA LYS A 160 -18.63 -7.05 8.44
C LYS A 160 -19.51 -7.11 9.69
N ALA A 161 -20.72 -6.58 9.60
CA ALA A 161 -21.77 -6.75 10.59
C ALA A 161 -22.13 -8.24 10.84
N GLY A 162 -22.51 -8.55 12.08
CA GLY A 162 -22.91 -9.88 12.53
C GLY A 162 -21.75 -10.83 12.79
N LEU A 163 -20.53 -10.31 13.02
CA LEU A 163 -19.34 -11.12 13.28
C LEU A 163 -18.83 -10.98 14.71
N PRO A 164 -18.07 -11.97 15.22
CA PRO A 164 -17.48 -11.89 16.55
C PRO A 164 -16.52 -10.72 16.72
N TYR A 165 -16.49 -10.15 17.93
CA TYR A 165 -15.48 -9.16 18.31
C TYR A 165 -14.07 -9.75 18.27
N ALA A 166 -13.13 -8.96 17.75
CA ALA A 166 -11.71 -9.30 17.82
C ALA A 166 -11.21 -9.20 19.27
N ARG A 167 -10.38 -10.15 19.68
CA ARG A 167 -9.77 -10.19 21.00
C ARG A 167 -8.24 -10.08 20.87
N SER A 168 -7.66 -9.02 21.41
CA SER A 168 -6.20 -8.80 21.36
C SER A 168 -5.41 -9.61 22.39
N VAL A 169 -6.06 -10.01 23.50
CA VAL A 169 -5.39 -10.73 24.61
C VAL A 169 -6.17 -11.99 24.98
N GLN A 170 -5.47 -13.11 25.17
CA GLN A 170 -6.11 -14.33 25.65
C GLN A 170 -6.48 -14.21 27.14
N SER A 171 -7.57 -14.86 27.55
CA SER A 171 -7.93 -14.93 28.97
C SER A 171 -6.91 -15.81 29.70
N LYS A 172 -6.26 -15.26 30.73
CA LYS A 172 -5.25 -15.99 31.52
C LYS A 172 -5.86 -16.87 32.61
N HIS A 173 -7.03 -16.49 33.12
CA HIS A 173 -7.69 -17.16 34.22
C HIS A 173 -9.19 -17.28 33.93
N PRO A 174 -9.71 -18.48 33.66
CA PRO A 174 -11.15 -18.70 33.61
C PRO A 174 -11.69 -18.67 35.04
N LEU A 175 -12.04 -17.48 35.53
CA LEU A 175 -12.71 -17.33 36.82
C LEU A 175 -14.21 -17.52 36.63
N PRO A 176 -14.87 -18.38 37.43
CA PRO A 176 -16.32 -18.47 37.40
C PRO A 176 -16.95 -17.18 37.93
N ALA A 177 -18.09 -16.76 37.37
CA ALA A 177 -18.66 -15.44 37.68
C ALA A 177 -18.98 -15.24 39.18
N ASN A 178 -19.22 -16.32 39.92
CA ASN A 178 -19.55 -16.31 41.34
C ASN A 178 -18.37 -15.98 42.28
N VAL A 179 -17.13 -15.95 41.78
CA VAL A 179 -15.97 -15.51 42.58
C VAL A 179 -15.66 -14.03 42.43
N LEU A 180 -16.34 -13.34 41.50
CA LEU A 180 -16.19 -11.91 41.31
C LEU A 180 -17.10 -11.15 42.30
N PRO A 181 -16.67 -9.97 42.80
CA PRO A 181 -17.53 -9.11 43.60
C PRO A 181 -18.81 -8.76 42.83
N ASP A 182 -19.90 -8.53 43.58
CA ASP A 182 -21.16 -8.08 42.99
C ASP A 182 -20.94 -6.78 42.18
N PRO A 183 -21.34 -6.73 40.89
CA PRO A 183 -21.15 -5.55 40.05
C PRO A 183 -21.85 -4.30 40.60
N GLY A 184 -23.00 -4.46 41.27
CA GLY A 184 -23.73 -3.37 41.92
C GLY A 184 -22.95 -2.77 43.07
N LEU A 185 -22.38 -3.62 43.94
CA LEU A 185 -21.50 -3.19 45.02
C LEU A 185 -20.27 -2.44 44.48
N VAL A 186 -19.62 -2.94 43.42
CA VAL A 186 -18.48 -2.25 42.79
C VAL A 186 -18.89 -0.87 42.26
N PHE A 187 -20.05 -0.79 41.59
CA PHE A 187 -20.56 0.49 41.10
C PHE A 187 -20.82 1.48 42.23
N ASP A 188 -21.58 1.09 43.26
CA ASP A 188 -21.96 1.98 44.36
C ASP A 188 -20.77 2.42 45.23
N THR A 189 -19.77 1.55 45.39
CA THR A 189 -18.61 1.84 46.23
C THR A 189 -17.52 2.63 45.50
N ILE A 190 -17.28 2.35 44.21
CA ILE A 190 -16.13 2.88 43.47
C ILE A 190 -16.52 3.83 42.32
N LEU A 191 -17.54 3.51 41.52
CA LEU A 191 -17.81 4.22 40.26
C LEU A 191 -18.87 5.32 40.38
N LYS A 192 -19.79 5.21 41.33
CA LYS A 192 -20.88 6.16 41.53
C LYS A 192 -20.33 7.54 41.89
N ALA A 193 -20.59 8.51 41.02
CA ALA A 193 -20.25 9.90 41.29
C ALA A 193 -21.02 10.40 42.51
N ARG A 194 -20.30 10.96 43.49
CA ARG A 194 -20.88 11.59 44.69
C ARG A 194 -21.05 13.09 44.50
N ASP A 195 -20.06 13.71 43.87
CA ASP A 195 -19.99 15.13 43.57
C ASP A 195 -19.65 15.33 42.09
N PHE A 196 -20.18 16.40 41.50
CA PHE A 196 -19.77 16.81 40.16
C PHE A 196 -18.35 17.35 40.21
N LYS A 197 -17.44 16.75 39.44
CA LYS A 197 -16.08 17.23 39.24
C LYS A 197 -15.87 17.57 37.77
N ALA A 198 -15.69 18.85 37.48
CA ALA A 198 -15.40 19.31 36.13
C ALA A 198 -14.10 18.67 35.60
N HIS A 199 -14.12 18.24 34.34
CA HIS A 199 -12.92 17.71 33.69
C HIS A 199 -11.86 18.82 33.57
N PRO A 200 -10.59 18.58 33.95
CA PRO A 200 -9.57 19.64 33.99
C PRO A 200 -9.32 20.28 32.62
N GLY A 201 -9.56 19.55 31.53
CA GLY A 201 -9.45 20.07 30.15
C GLY A 201 -10.64 20.89 29.65
N GLN A 202 -11.68 21.10 30.46
CA GLN A 202 -12.90 21.85 30.10
C GLN A 202 -13.56 21.36 28.80
N ASN A 203 -13.70 20.03 28.65
CA ASN A 203 -14.30 19.44 27.45
C ASN A 203 -15.77 19.84 27.32
N SER A 204 -16.17 20.25 26.11
CA SER A 204 -17.56 20.52 25.76
C SER A 204 -18.39 19.23 25.77
N SER A 205 -19.70 19.35 26.03
CA SER A 205 -20.66 18.24 25.89
C SER A 205 -20.69 17.67 24.47
N LEU A 206 -20.33 18.47 23.46
CA LEU A 206 -20.21 18.04 22.06
C LEU A 206 -19.16 16.93 21.90
N THR A 207 -18.08 16.97 22.67
CA THR A 207 -17.03 15.92 22.62
C THR A 207 -17.60 14.57 23.01
N PHE A 208 -18.43 14.52 24.06
CA PHE A 208 -19.07 13.28 24.52
C PHE A 208 -20.19 12.83 23.59
N ALA A 209 -20.91 13.78 22.97
CA ALA A 209 -21.85 13.48 21.91
C ALA A 209 -21.13 12.80 20.73
N PHE A 210 -20.07 13.42 20.20
CA PHE A 210 -19.31 12.85 19.10
C PHE A 210 -18.68 11.49 19.44
N ALA A 211 -18.11 11.33 20.64
CA ALA A 211 -17.60 10.04 21.10
C ALA A 211 -18.69 8.96 21.12
N SER A 212 -19.92 9.34 21.49
CA SER A 212 -21.06 8.44 21.45
C SER A 212 -21.46 8.09 20.01
N LEU A 213 -21.41 9.03 19.06
CA LEU A 213 -21.65 8.75 17.64
C LEU A 213 -20.66 7.71 17.12
N VAL A 214 -19.35 7.92 17.36
CA VAL A 214 -18.28 7.01 16.98
C VAL A 214 -18.48 5.62 17.59
N THR A 215 -18.83 5.56 18.88
CA THR A 215 -19.08 4.31 19.58
C THR A 215 -20.26 3.55 18.97
N HIS A 216 -21.35 4.23 18.64
CA HIS A 216 -22.53 3.60 18.03
C HIS A 216 -22.31 3.19 16.57
N SER A 217 -21.40 3.85 15.86
CA SER A 217 -20.97 3.38 14.52
C SER A 217 -20.23 2.06 14.57
N LEU A 218 -19.38 1.86 15.58
CA LEU A 218 -18.46 0.72 15.67
C LEU A 218 -19.00 -0.46 16.47
N PHE A 219 -19.90 -0.21 17.43
CA PHE A 219 -20.29 -1.20 18.43
C PHE A 219 -21.81 -1.36 18.58
N ARG A 220 -22.27 -2.59 18.38
CA ARG A 220 -23.64 -3.04 18.65
C ARG A 220 -23.61 -4.49 19.11
N THR A 221 -23.41 -4.70 20.40
CA THR A 221 -23.36 -6.04 20.99
C THR A 221 -24.72 -6.73 20.85
N ASP A 222 -24.71 -7.99 20.41
CA ASP A 222 -25.92 -8.79 20.35
C ASP A 222 -26.44 -9.13 21.76
N ALA A 223 -27.76 -9.08 21.93
CA ALA A 223 -28.39 -9.28 23.23
C ALA A 223 -28.45 -10.75 23.65
N VAL A 224 -28.36 -11.68 22.69
CA VAL A 224 -28.38 -13.13 22.92
C VAL A 224 -26.96 -13.68 23.02
N ASP A 225 -26.07 -13.25 22.11
CA ASP A 225 -24.65 -13.62 22.11
C ASP A 225 -23.73 -12.39 22.21
N PRO A 226 -23.26 -12.04 23.43
CA PRO A 226 -22.41 -10.88 23.64
C PRO A 226 -21.06 -10.92 22.91
N SER A 227 -20.68 -12.05 22.31
CA SER A 227 -19.47 -12.14 21.50
C SER A 227 -19.62 -11.51 20.12
N ILE A 228 -20.86 -11.28 19.64
CA ILE A 228 -21.17 -10.80 18.30
C ILE A 228 -21.36 -9.28 18.27
N ASN A 229 -20.80 -8.66 17.23
CA ASN A 229 -21.07 -7.28 16.84
C ASN A 229 -22.09 -7.24 15.71
N ASN A 230 -23.29 -6.76 15.97
CA ASN A 230 -24.37 -6.64 14.98
C ASN A 230 -24.16 -5.49 13.99
N THR A 231 -23.29 -4.51 14.28
CA THR A 231 -22.96 -3.41 13.36
C THR A 231 -21.61 -3.64 12.66
N THR A 232 -21.31 -2.82 11.66
CA THR A 232 -20.03 -2.84 10.96
C THR A 232 -18.91 -2.33 11.88
N SER A 233 -17.69 -2.81 11.68
CA SER A 233 -16.52 -2.36 12.47
C SER A 233 -15.79 -1.18 11.80
N TYR A 234 -16.51 -0.38 11.00
CA TYR A 234 -15.97 0.71 10.21
C TYR A 234 -16.63 2.05 10.57
N LEU A 235 -15.94 3.15 10.29
CA LEU A 235 -16.53 4.49 10.35
C LEU A 235 -17.22 4.81 9.02
N ASP A 236 -18.38 4.22 8.81
CA ASP A 236 -19.16 4.27 7.57
C ASP A 236 -20.52 4.98 7.71
N LEU A 237 -20.73 5.66 8.84
CA LEU A 237 -22.00 6.29 9.21
C LEU A 237 -23.16 5.28 9.29
N SER A 238 -22.90 4.04 9.68
CA SER A 238 -23.93 3.04 10.01
C SER A 238 -25.04 3.54 10.95
N PRO A 239 -24.84 4.50 11.89
CA PRO A 239 -25.97 5.01 12.67
C PRO A 239 -26.98 5.81 11.85
N LEU A 240 -26.52 6.42 10.75
CA LEU A 240 -27.37 7.13 9.80
C LEU A 240 -27.91 6.15 8.76
N TYR A 241 -27.04 5.36 8.12
CA TYR A 241 -27.36 4.55 6.94
C TYR A 241 -27.84 3.12 7.24
N GLY A 242 -27.67 2.63 8.46
CA GLY A 242 -27.90 1.24 8.82
C GLY A 242 -26.68 0.34 8.57
N TYR A 243 -26.75 -0.86 9.13
CA TYR A 243 -25.67 -1.87 9.12
C TYR A 243 -26.03 -3.15 8.33
N SER A 244 -27.16 -3.12 7.62
CA SER A 244 -27.62 -4.18 6.73
C SER A 244 -28.41 -3.57 5.58
N GLN A 245 -28.60 -4.33 4.49
CA GLN A 245 -29.42 -3.84 3.38
C GLN A 245 -30.86 -3.54 3.83
N GLN A 246 -31.41 -4.35 4.74
CA GLN A 246 -32.75 -4.16 5.27
C GLN A 246 -32.88 -2.82 6.00
N THR A 247 -32.01 -2.56 6.98
CA THR A 247 -32.03 -1.31 7.76
C THR A 247 -31.73 -0.08 6.89
N GLN A 248 -30.87 -0.24 5.88
CA GLN A 248 -30.60 0.82 4.91
C GLN A 248 -31.81 1.12 4.02
N ASP A 249 -32.61 0.10 3.69
CA ASP A 249 -33.79 0.25 2.87
C ASP A 249 -34.94 0.95 3.62
N GLU A 250 -35.02 0.78 4.94
CA GLU A 250 -36.05 1.40 5.80
C GLU A 250 -35.95 2.94 5.83
N ILE A 251 -34.75 3.49 5.75
CA ILE A 251 -34.50 4.94 5.79
C ILE A 251 -34.45 5.59 4.40
N ARG A 252 -34.32 4.81 3.33
CA ARG A 252 -34.13 5.32 1.97
C ARG A 252 -35.46 5.61 1.30
N TYR A 253 -35.61 6.83 0.80
CA TYR A 253 -36.77 7.20 0.01
C TYR A 253 -36.61 6.76 -1.45
N LYS A 254 -36.88 5.47 -1.70
CA LYS A 254 -36.66 4.81 -3.00
C LYS A 254 -37.59 5.32 -4.10
N ASP A 255 -38.83 5.69 -3.76
CA ASP A 255 -39.86 6.05 -4.75
C ASP A 255 -39.52 7.30 -5.58
N LEU A 256 -38.77 8.25 -5.01
CA LEU A 256 -38.34 9.45 -5.73
C LEU A 256 -37.23 9.19 -6.75
N GLY A 257 -36.50 8.07 -6.63
CA GLY A 257 -35.33 7.77 -7.48
C GLY A 257 -34.16 8.77 -7.34
N ARG A 258 -34.18 9.62 -6.30
CA ARG A 258 -33.21 10.72 -6.06
C ARG A 258 -32.19 10.44 -4.96
N GLY A 259 -32.19 9.22 -4.42
CA GLY A 259 -31.13 8.79 -3.49
C GLY A 259 -31.19 9.53 -2.14
N LEU A 260 -32.38 10.01 -1.79
CA LEU A 260 -32.63 10.73 -0.55
C LEU A 260 -32.96 9.76 0.59
N LEU A 261 -32.73 10.21 1.81
CA LEU A 261 -33.30 9.60 3.01
C LEU A 261 -34.67 10.22 3.30
N TYR A 262 -35.50 9.53 4.07
CA TYR A 262 -36.72 10.14 4.61
C TYR A 262 -36.34 11.32 5.53
N PRO A 263 -37.06 12.45 5.48
CA PRO A 263 -36.81 13.57 6.38
C PRO A 263 -36.82 13.10 7.84
N ASP A 264 -35.90 13.61 8.64
CA ASP A 264 -35.89 13.41 10.10
C ASP A 264 -35.74 11.94 10.54
N THR A 265 -35.08 11.12 9.69
CA THR A 265 -34.82 9.70 9.98
C THR A 265 -33.34 9.38 10.13
N PHE A 266 -33.06 8.33 10.91
CA PHE A 266 -31.77 7.67 11.06
C PHE A 266 -32.01 6.21 11.44
N SER A 267 -31.06 5.33 11.14
CA SER A 267 -31.24 3.88 11.34
C SER A 267 -31.01 3.41 12.77
N GLU A 268 -30.18 4.07 13.57
CA GLU A 268 -29.78 3.57 14.90
C GLU A 268 -30.72 4.04 16.01
N GLU A 269 -31.55 3.13 16.51
CA GLU A 269 -32.56 3.40 17.52
C GLU A 269 -31.99 3.72 18.91
N ARG A 270 -30.77 3.26 19.25
CA ARG A 270 -30.15 3.51 20.55
C ARG A 270 -29.78 4.99 20.74
N LEU A 271 -29.65 5.76 19.66
CA LEU A 271 -29.36 7.19 19.72
C LEU A 271 -30.49 7.98 20.39
N PHE A 272 -31.72 7.46 20.43
CA PHE A 272 -32.83 8.10 21.13
C PHE A 272 -32.57 8.29 22.62
N PHE A 273 -31.77 7.42 23.24
CA PHE A 273 -31.44 7.50 24.66
C PHE A 273 -30.23 8.39 24.97
N VAL A 274 -29.65 9.07 23.96
CA VAL A 274 -28.50 9.98 24.14
C VAL A 274 -28.88 11.42 23.75
N PRO A 275 -29.35 12.25 24.71
CA PRO A 275 -29.92 13.58 24.43
C PRO A 275 -29.04 14.53 23.58
N PRO A 276 -27.72 14.68 23.80
CA PRO A 276 -26.91 15.60 23.00
C PRO A 276 -26.59 15.08 21.59
N LEU A 277 -26.78 13.79 21.34
CA LEU A 277 -26.53 13.16 20.04
C LEU A 277 -27.68 13.31 19.06
N GLN A 278 -28.91 13.40 19.56
CA GLN A 278 -30.09 13.56 18.72
C GLN A 278 -29.92 14.80 17.83
N VAL A 279 -29.57 15.95 18.42
CA VAL A 279 -29.38 17.19 17.65
C VAL A 279 -28.31 17.06 16.55
N LEU A 280 -27.22 16.32 16.81
CA LEU A 280 -26.13 16.15 15.85
C LEU A 280 -26.52 15.22 14.69
N SER A 281 -27.21 14.12 14.97
CA SER A 281 -27.68 13.19 13.94
C SER A 281 -28.75 13.81 13.05
N TRP A 282 -29.63 14.63 13.63
CA TRP A 282 -30.59 15.44 12.88
C TRP A 282 -29.89 16.44 11.95
N LEU A 283 -28.80 17.06 12.40
CA LEU A 283 -28.00 17.99 11.59
C LEU A 283 -27.36 17.29 10.38
N PHE A 284 -26.87 16.05 10.55
CA PHE A 284 -26.33 15.26 9.44
C PHE A 284 -27.39 14.79 8.45
N SER A 285 -28.58 14.40 8.93
CA SER A 285 -29.71 14.04 8.06
C SER A 285 -30.15 15.24 7.20
N ALA A 286 -30.21 16.44 7.79
CA ALA A 286 -30.56 17.67 7.08
C ALA A 286 -29.52 18.14 6.05
N VAL A 287 -28.21 17.95 6.31
CA VAL A 287 -27.12 18.34 5.39
C VAL A 287 -26.97 17.37 4.23
N THR A 288 -27.28 16.08 4.41
CA THR A 288 -27.18 15.09 3.33
C THR A 288 -28.19 15.35 2.21
N ILE A 289 -29.32 16.00 2.51
CA ILE A 289 -30.36 16.39 1.53
C ILE A 289 -29.84 17.44 0.54
N THR A 290 -28.83 18.25 0.89
CA THR A 290 -28.28 19.29 -0.01
C THR A 290 -27.07 18.84 -0.80
N THR A 291 -26.29 17.85 -0.33
CA THR A 291 -25.08 17.38 -1.04
C THR A 291 -25.30 16.18 -1.97
N SER A 292 -26.46 15.52 -1.96
CA SER A 292 -26.71 14.35 -2.83
C SER A 292 -27.03 14.68 -4.29
N GLN A 293 -27.02 15.95 -4.71
CA GLN A 293 -27.23 16.34 -6.11
C GLN A 293 -26.13 15.86 -7.09
N THR A 294 -25.08 15.16 -6.63
CA THR A 294 -23.95 14.74 -7.48
C THR A 294 -23.58 13.26 -7.42
N CYS A 295 -24.44 12.38 -6.89
CA CYS A 295 -24.23 10.93 -7.00
C CYS A 295 -25.47 10.21 -7.52
N PHE A 296 -25.64 10.32 -8.85
CA PHE A 296 -26.33 9.35 -9.71
C PHE A 296 -25.45 9.09 -10.94
#